data_AF-A0A0L7KY30-F1
#
_entry.id   AF-A0A0L7KY30-F1
#
_cell.length_a   1.000
_cell.length_b   1.000
_cell.length_c   1.000
_cell.angle_alpha   90.00
_cell.angle_beta   90.00
_cell.angle_gamma   90.00
#
_symmetry.space_group_name_H-M   'P 1'
#
loop_
_entity.id
_entity.type
_entity.pdbx_description
1 polymer ?
#
loop_
_entity_poly.entity_id
_entity_poly.type
_entity_poly.pdbx_seq_one_letter_code
_entity_poly.pdbx_strand_id
1 'polypeptide(L)' 'MAGLLAIVLLAIIAAVSGDTDSCNPDKMTVYRMVLHTYWTREKFPKHYPDWRPPAQWSKVYGSLAVDKIS' A
#
# COMPACT_ATOMS: atom_id res chain seq x y z
N MET A 1 16.77 33.11 31.78
CA MET A 1 17.17 32.94 30.36
C MET A 1 17.53 31.49 30.06
N ALA A 2 18.52 30.88 30.73
CA ALA A 2 18.94 29.49 30.47
C ALA A 2 17.84 28.42 30.69
N GLY A 3 17.02 28.55 31.75
CA GLY A 3 15.91 27.62 32.00
C GLY A 3 14.79 27.70 30.96
N LEU A 4 14.47 28.90 30.47
CA LEU A 4 13.50 29.11 29.39
C LEU A 4 14.01 28.48 28.09
N LEU A 5 15.29 28.67 27.77
CA LEU A 5 15.93 28.05 26.61
C LEU A 5 15.95 26.52 26.69
N ALA A 6 16.20 25.96 27.88
CA ALA A 6 16.14 24.52 28.10
C ALA A 6 14.72 23.96 27.91
N ILE A 7 13.69 24.66 28.41
CA ILE A 7 12.28 24.28 28.22
C ILE A 7 11.88 24.35 26.74
N VAL A 8 12.29 25.41 26.04
CA VAL A 8 12.05 25.56 24.60
C VAL A 8 12.75 24.44 23.83
N LEU A 9 13.99 24.10 24.17
CA LEU A 9 14.73 23.02 23.52
C LEU A 9 14.07 21.65 23.76
N LEU A 10 13.60 21.37 24.99
CA LEU A 10 12.84 20.17 25.32
C LEU A 10 11.51 20.09 24.56
N ALA A 11 10.78 21.21 24.43
CA ALA A 11 9.54 21.28 23.67
C ALA A 11 9.77 21.04 22.18
N ILE A 12 10.86 21.55 21.61
CA ILE A 12 11.26 21.30 20.23
C ILE A 12 11.60 19.81 20.05
N ILE A 13 12.40 19.22 20.94
CA ILE A 13 12.76 17.79 20.87
C ILE A 13 11.51 16.89 20.95
N ALA A 14 10.54 17.21 21.80
CA ALA A 14 9.27 16.49 21.88
C ALA A 14 8.45 16.64 20.60
N ALA A 15 8.42 17.83 19.99
CA ALA A 15 7.70 18.09 18.75
C ALA A 15 8.34 17.45 17.51
N VAL A 16 9.65 17.16 17.51
CA VAL A 16 10.31 16.43 16.41
C VAL A 16 10.22 14.90 16.56
N SER A 17 9.64 14.41 17.66
CA SER A 17 9.60 12.98 18.02
C SER A 17 8.30 12.27 17.62
N GLY A 18 7.91 12.39 16.35
CA GLY A 18 6.82 11.62 15.76
C GLY A 18 6.52 12.18 14.37
N ASP A 19 6.71 11.46 13.27
CA ASP A 19 6.33 10.07 13.06
C ASP A 19 7.52 9.22 12.60
N THR A 20 7.89 8.22 13.38
CA THR A 20 8.36 6.98 12.75
C THR A 20 7.15 6.43 11.99
N ASP A 21 7.30 6.14 10.69
CA ASP A 21 6.29 5.60 9.75
C ASP A 21 5.65 4.29 10.26
N SER A 22 4.92 4.37 11.35
CA SER A 22 4.16 3.31 11.96
C SER A 22 2.75 3.36 11.38
N CYS A 23 2.23 2.20 10.99
CA CYS A 23 0.87 2.06 10.52
C CYS A 23 -0.07 2.67 11.57
N ASN A 24 -0.75 3.78 11.24
CA ASN A 24 -1.70 4.42 12.15
C ASN A 24 -2.97 3.55 12.23
N PRO A 25 -3.20 2.82 13.34
CA PRO A 25 -4.28 1.84 13.43
C PRO A 25 -5.67 2.49 13.48
N ASP A 26 -5.76 3.76 13.86
CA ASP A 26 -7.03 4.50 13.98
C ASP A 26 -7.46 5.11 12.64
N LYS A 27 -6.60 5.06 11.62
CA LYS A 27 -6.85 5.65 10.30
C LYS A 27 -7.26 4.59 9.28
N MET A 28 -8.55 4.45 9.07
CA MET A 28 -9.07 3.64 7.95
C MET A 28 -8.84 4.35 6.62
N THR A 29 -8.24 3.65 5.66
CA THR A 29 -8.07 4.14 4.28
C THR A 29 -8.72 3.18 3.29
N VAL A 30 -9.51 3.73 2.36
CA VAL A 30 -10.21 2.97 1.33
C VAL A 30 -9.45 3.09 0.00
N TYR A 31 -9.18 1.95 -0.63
CA TYR A 31 -8.49 1.89 -1.92
C TYR A 31 -9.37 1.25 -2.99
N ARG A 32 -9.17 1.72 -4.23
CA ARG A 32 -9.68 1.05 -5.43
C ARG A 32 -8.55 0.31 -6.10
N MET A 33 -8.66 -1.02 -6.18
CA MET A 33 -7.70 -1.84 -6.91
C MET A 33 -8.15 -2.01 -8.37
N VAL A 34 -7.24 -1.77 -9.31
CA VAL A 34 -7.47 -1.95 -10.76
C VAL A 34 -6.36 -2.84 -11.30
N LEU A 35 -6.74 -4.00 -11.86
CA LEU A 35 -5.80 -4.93 -12.48
C LEU A 35 -5.86 -4.78 -14.01
N HIS A 36 -4.76 -4.32 -14.60
CA HIS A 36 -4.58 -4.31 -16.05
C HIS A 36 -3.77 -5.53 -16.47
N THR A 37 -4.41 -6.41 -17.23
CA THR A 37 -3.77 -7.60 -17.79
C THR A 37 -3.48 -7.39 -19.27
N TYR A 38 -2.23 -7.57 -19.70
CA TYR A 38 -1.79 -7.28 -21.06
C TYR A 38 -1.47 -8.55 -21.87
N TRP A 39 -2.34 -9.55 -21.78
CA TRP A 39 -2.21 -10.78 -22.57
C TRP A 39 -2.96 -10.62 -23.89
N THR A 40 -2.31 -9.99 -24.86
CA THR A 40 -2.85 -9.76 -26.22
C THR A 40 -2.06 -10.56 -27.26
N ARG A 41 -2.67 -10.77 -28.43
CA ARG A 41 -2.05 -11.51 -29.55
C ARG A 41 -0.79 -10.82 -30.06
N GLU A 42 -0.78 -9.49 -30.13
CA GLU A 42 0.35 -8.72 -30.67
C GLU A 42 1.59 -8.88 -29.79
N LYS A 43 1.39 -8.93 -28.47
CA LYS A 43 2.46 -9.12 -27.48
C LYS A 43 2.85 -10.58 -27.31
N PHE A 44 1.89 -11.50 -27.42
CA PHE A 44 2.08 -12.94 -27.21
C PHE A 44 1.49 -13.75 -28.39
N PRO A 45 2.13 -13.73 -29.56
CA PRO A 45 1.55 -14.29 -30.79
C PRO A 45 1.61 -15.82 -30.86
N LYS A 46 2.54 -16.44 -30.14
CA LYS A 46 2.76 -17.88 -30.21
C LYS A 46 1.63 -18.64 -29.51
N HIS A 47 0.83 -19.38 -30.27
CA HIS A 47 -0.30 -20.18 -29.78
C HIS A 47 -1.28 -19.38 -28.91
N TYR A 48 -1.58 -18.14 -29.29
CA TYR A 48 -2.58 -17.36 -28.59
C TYR A 48 -3.94 -18.08 -28.63
N PRO A 49 -4.60 -18.32 -27.50
CA PRO A 49 -5.85 -19.07 -27.47
C PRO A 49 -6.99 -18.18 -27.95
N ASP A 50 -7.34 -18.33 -29.23
CA ASP A 50 -8.47 -17.63 -29.85
C ASP A 50 -9.80 -18.37 -29.68
N TRP A 51 -9.74 -19.68 -29.41
CA TRP A 51 -10.91 -20.56 -29.43
C TRP A 51 -10.89 -21.58 -28.28
N ARG A 52 -12.04 -21.67 -27.61
CA ARG A 52 -12.50 -22.63 -26.59
C ARG A 52 -11.47 -23.16 -25.57
N PRO A 53 -11.22 -22.41 -24.46
CA PRO A 53 -11.67 -21.04 -24.20
C PRO A 53 -10.74 -20.01 -24.86
N PRO A 54 -11.25 -18.81 -25.20
CA PRO A 54 -10.39 -17.70 -25.55
C PRO A 54 -9.49 -17.31 -24.36
N ALA A 55 -8.41 -16.57 -24.64
CA ALA A 55 -7.54 -16.01 -23.62
C ALA A 55 -8.34 -15.23 -22.56
N GLN A 56 -8.22 -15.65 -21.30
CA GLN A 56 -9.00 -15.07 -20.21
C GLN A 56 -8.26 -15.21 -18.87
N TRP A 57 -8.72 -14.42 -17.90
CA TRP A 57 -8.26 -14.49 -16.52
C TRP A 57 -9.39 -14.99 -15.63
N SER A 58 -9.03 -15.68 -14.56
CA SER A 58 -9.98 -16.03 -13.51
C SER A 58 -10.34 -14.81 -12.66
N LYS A 59 -11.33 -14.99 -11.78
CA LYS A 59 -11.69 -13.96 -10.80
C LYS A 59 -10.50 -13.68 -9.87
N VAL A 60 -10.24 -12.40 -9.63
CA VAL A 60 -9.24 -11.95 -8.67
C VAL A 60 -9.79 -12.14 -7.26
N TYR A 61 -9.02 -12.82 -6.41
CA TYR A 61 -9.31 -12.99 -4.99
C TYR A 61 -8.17 -12.38 -4.18
N GLY A 62 -8.51 -11.68 -3.10
CA GLY A 62 -7.55 -11.07 -2.21
C GLY A 62 -8.19 -10.74 -0.87
N SER A 63 -7.37 -10.68 0.16
CA SER A 63 -7.74 -10.16 1.48
C SER A 63 -6.63 -9.25 1.96
N LEU A 64 -6.98 -8.22 2.73
CA LEU A 64 -5.99 -7.43 3.43
C LEU A 64 -5.58 -8.21 4.67
N ALA A 65 -4.29 -8.53 4.79
CA ALA A 65 -3.74 -9.12 5.99
C ALA A 65 -3.60 -8.04 7.06
N VAL A 66 -4.05 -8.35 8.27
CA VAL A 66 -3.77 -7.54 9.46
C VAL A 66 -2.77 -8.35 10.27
N ASP A 67 -1.54 -7.86 10.38
CA ASP A 67 -0.61 -8.42 11.35
C ASP A 67 -1.22 -8.20 12.74
N LYS A 68 -1.54 -9.29 13.43
CA LYS A 68 -1.90 -9.20 14.84
C LYS A 68 -0.63 -8.84 15.60
N ILE A 69 -0.43 -7.55 15.83
CA ILE A 69 0.52 -7.09 16.86
C ILE A 69 -0.10 -7.53 18.19
N SER A 70 0.37 -8.68 18.69
CA SER A 70 0.10 -9.20 20.03
C SER A 70 1.00 -8.55 21.06
#